data_AF-A0A3M2E862-F1
#
_entry.id   AF-A0A3M2E862-F1
#
_cell.length_a   1.000
_cell.length_b   1.000
_cell.length_c   1.000
_cell.angle_alpha   90.00
_cell.angle_beta   90.00
_cell.angle_gamma   90.00
#
_symmetry.space_group_name_H-M   'P 1'
#
loop_
_entity.id
_entity.type
_entity.pdbx_description
1 polymer ?
#
loop_
_entity_poly.entity_id
_entity_poly.type
_entity_poly.pdbx_seq_one_letter_code
_entity_poly.pdbx_strand_id
1 'polypeptide(L)' 'ILPIFAAAVVGGLGSIPGAALGAMVVGLGEELSLMVLAPAYKSAVGFLAIVLVLGLRPRGLLGERAF' A
#
# COMPACT_ATOMS: atom_id res chain seq x y z
N ILE A 1 -6.22 10.66 0.88
CA ILE A 1 -6.65 9.89 -0.31
C ILE A 1 -5.55 8.95 -0.80
N LEU A 2 -4.32 9.44 -0.96
CA LEU A 2 -3.16 8.60 -1.36
C LEU A 2 -2.99 7.30 -0.56
N PRO A 3 -3.16 7.26 0.79
CA PRO A 3 -2.98 6.03 1.56
C PRO A 3 -4.03 4.98 1.26
N ILE A 4 -5.26 5.40 0.97
CA ILE A 4 -6.39 4.53 0.62
C ILE A 4 -6.15 3.89 -0.75
N PHE A 5 -5.68 4.69 -1.72
CA PHE A 5 -5.27 4.19 -3.03
C PHE A 5 -4.05 3.26 -2.93
N ALA A 6 -3.04 3.64 -2.15
CA ALA A 6 -1.85 2.82 -1.93
C ALA A 6 -2.22 1.47 -1.30
N ALA A 7 -3.05 1.46 -0.26
CA ALA A 7 -3.59 0.26 0.35
C ALA A 7 -4.32 -0.65 -0.64
N ALA A 8 -5.18 -0.07 -1.49
CA ALA A 8 -5.96 -0.81 -2.48
C ALA A 8 -5.07 -1.37 -3.62
N VAL A 9 -4.04 -0.63 -4.06
CA VAL A 9 -3.10 -1.08 -5.09
C VAL A 9 -2.14 -2.16 -4.54
N VAL A 10 -1.65 -1.97 -3.31
CA VAL A 10 -0.78 -2.94 -2.61
C VAL A 10 -1.53 -4.25 -2.32
N GLY A 11 -2.77 -4.13 -1.86
CA GLY A 11 -3.63 -5.27 -1.55
C GLY A 11 -4.27 -5.96 -2.76
N GLY A 12 -4.46 -5.22 -3.85
CA GLY A 12 -5.18 -5.66 -5.06
C GLY A 12 -6.60 -5.08 -5.13
N LEU A 13 -6.94 -4.45 -6.25
CA LEU A 13 -8.21 -3.71 -6.43
C LEU A 13 -9.46 -4.61 -6.43
N GLY A 14 -9.31 -5.90 -6.73
CA GLY A 14 -10.42 -6.87 -6.82
C GLY A 14 -10.64 -7.73 -5.57
N SER A 15 -9.83 -7.57 -4.51
CA SER A 15 -9.87 -8.43 -3.32
C SER A 15 -10.05 -7.63 -2.04
N ILE A 16 -11.21 -7.76 -1.40
CA ILE A 16 -11.50 -7.15 -0.08
C ILE A 16 -10.47 -7.60 0.98
N PRO A 17 -10.16 -8.89 1.17
CA PRO A 17 -9.17 -9.30 2.17
C PRO A 17 -7.74 -8.85 1.79
N GLY A 18 -7.42 -8.78 0.50
CA GLY A 18 -6.14 -8.23 0.01
C GLY A 18 -5.99 -6.76 0.34
N ALA A 19 -7.01 -5.94 0.05
CA ALA A 19 -7.05 -4.52 0.36
C ALA A 19 -6.94 -4.24 1.87
N ALA A 20 -7.58 -5.05 2.72
CA ALA A 20 -7.46 -4.92 4.17
C ALA A 20 -6.03 -5.16 4.68
N LEU A 21 -5.37 -6.21 4.17
CA LEU A 21 -3.96 -6.47 4.49
C LEU A 21 -3.03 -5.39 3.92
N GLY A 22 -3.29 -4.92 2.70
CA GLY A 22 -2.57 -3.80 2.09
C GLY A 22 -2.71 -2.51 2.90
N ALA A 23 -3.90 -2.24 3.44
CA ALA A 23 -4.15 -1.10 4.32
C ALA A 23 -3.36 -1.20 5.63
N MET A 24 -3.28 -2.38 6.25
CA MET A 24 -2.48 -2.56 7.45
C MET A 24 -0.98 -2.33 7.18
N VAL A 25 -0.44 -2.90 6.09
CA VAL A 25 0.98 -2.77 5.76
C VAL A 25 1.35 -1.33 5.39
N VAL A 26 0.55 -0.67 4.54
CA VAL A 26 0.80 0.71 4.12
C VAL A 26 0.60 1.68 5.28
N GLY A 27 -0.45 1.50 6.08
CA GLY A 27 -0.73 2.35 7.24
C GLY A 27 0.35 2.24 8.31
N LEU A 28 0.80 1.01 8.63
CA LEU A 28 1.92 0.80 9.54
C LEU A 28 3.23 1.36 8.97
N GLY A 29 3.46 1.20 7.67
CA GLY A 29 4.63 1.76 6.99
C GLY A 29 4.65 3.30 7.04
N GLU A 30 3.52 3.96 6.82
CA GLU A 30 3.40 5.43 6.94
C GLU A 30 3.65 5.90 8.38
N GLU A 31 3.05 5.26 9.38
CA GLU A 31 3.24 5.64 10.79
C GLU A 31 4.67 5.38 11.28
N LEU A 32 5.29 4.26 10.90
CA LEU A 32 6.69 3.99 11.20
C LEU A 32 7.63 4.96 10.49
N SER A 33 7.27 5.40 9.28
CA SER A 33 8.06 6.39 8.55
C SER A 33 8.03 7.76 9.22
N LEU A 34 7.02 8.10 10.01
CA LEU A 34 7.00 9.34 10.79
C LEU A 34 8.04 9.36 11.92
N MET A 35 8.49 8.19 12.38
CA MET A 35 9.57 8.10 13.37
C MET A 35 10.95 8.36 12.76
N VAL A 36 11.12 8.13 11.45
CA VAL A 36 12.43 8.21 10.76
C VAL A 36 12.50 9.45 9.84
N LEU A 37 11.38 9.86 9.25
CA LEU A 37 11.27 11.00 8.34
C LEU A 37 10.40 12.11 8.94
N ALA A 38 10.73 13.34 8.57
CA ALA A 38 9.90 14.49 8.91
C ALA A 38 8.46 14.32 8.37
N PRO A 39 7.42 14.78 9.09
CA PRO A 39 6.01 14.59 8.71
C PRO A 39 5.65 15.07 7.31
N ALA A 40 6.42 16.02 6.76
CA ALA A 40 6.29 16.49 5.39
C ALA A 40 6.43 15.38 4.33
N TYR A 41 7.18 14.30 4.64
CA TYR A 41 7.41 13.17 3.74
C TYR A 41 6.43 12.02 3.93
N LYS A 42 5.42 12.13 4.83
CA LYS A 42 4.43 11.07 5.07
C LYS A 42 3.79 10.60 3.76
N SER A 43 3.33 11.54 2.95
CA SER A 43 2.70 11.27 1.65
C SER A 43 3.64 10.60 0.63
N ALA A 44 4.95 10.82 0.75
CA ALA A 44 5.94 10.21 -0.15
C ALA A 44 6.06 8.70 0.09
N VAL A 45 5.80 8.24 1.31
CA VAL A 45 5.83 6.81 1.69
C VAL A 45 4.70 6.05 1.00
N GLY A 46 3.48 6.59 1.01
CA GLY A 46 2.35 6.00 0.28
C GLY A 46 2.61 5.92 -1.23
N PHE A 47 3.27 6.93 -1.80
CA PHE A 47 3.66 6.93 -3.21
C PHE A 47 4.74 5.88 -3.51
N LEU A 48 5.77 5.78 -2.65
CA LEU A 48 6.82 4.77 -2.73
C LEU A 48 6.26 3.34 -2.62
N ALA A 49 5.29 3.12 -1.74
CA ALA A 49 4.63 1.82 -1.59
C ALA A 49 3.92 1.38 -2.89
N ILE A 50 3.26 2.32 -3.58
CA ILE A 50 2.65 2.07 -4.90
C ILE A 50 3.73 1.70 -5.92
N VAL A 51 4.80 2.50 -6.03
CA VAL A 51 5.90 2.26 -6.98
C VAL A 51 6.57 0.90 -6.72
N LEU A 52 6.83 0.56 -5.45
CA LEU A 52 7.41 -0.71 -5.05
C LEU A 52 6.52 -1.89 -5.44
N VAL A 53 5.21 -1.80 -5.19
CA VAL A 53 4.27 -2.86 -5.57
C VAL A 53 4.16 -3.00 -7.07
N LEU A 54 4.04 -1.90 -7.81
CA LEU A 54 3.99 -1.97 -9.27
C LEU A 54 5.29 -2.52 -9.88
N GLY A 55 6.44 -2.22 -9.28
CA GLY A 55 7.74 -2.73 -9.70
C GLY A 55 7.97 -4.21 -9.36
N LEU A 56 7.51 -4.68 -8.20
CA LEU A 56 7.76 -6.05 -7.73
C LEU A 56 6.63 -7.02 -8.08
N ARG A 57 5.36 -6.62 -7.94
CA ARG A 57 4.16 -7.43 -8.21
C ARG A 57 2.93 -6.53 -8.50
N PRO A 58 2.73 -6.09 -9.75
CA PRO A 58 1.61 -5.21 -10.12
C PRO A 58 0.21 -5.85 -9.98
N ARG A 59 0.11 -7.13 -9.59
CA ARG A 59 -1.14 -7.85 -9.31
C ARG A 59 -1.58 -7.79 -7.83
N GLY A 60 -0.85 -7.10 -6.95
CA GLY A 60 -1.14 -7.06 -5.51
C GLY A 60 -0.79 -8.37 -4.78
N LEU A 61 -0.84 -8.34 -3.44
CA LEU A 61 -0.44 -9.46 -2.56
C LEU A 61 -1.23 -10.76 -2.77
N LEU A 62 -2.52 -10.65 -3.13
CA LEU A 62 -3.44 -11.78 -3.29
C LEU A 62 -3.94 -11.96 -4.73
N GLY A 63 -3.15 -11.51 -5.71
CA GLY A 63 -3.44 -11.56 -7.16
C GLY A 63 -4.51 -12.57 -7.55
N GLU A 64 -5.64 -12.04 -8.02
CA GLU A 64 -6.76 -12.74 -8.65
C GLU A 64 -6.85 -14.24 -8.34
N ARG A 65 -7.52 -14.62 -7.26
CA ARG A 65 -8.39 -15.79 -7.35
C ARG A 65 -9.80 -15.29 -7.64
N ALA A 66 -9.99 -14.90 -8.90
CA ALA A 66 -11.31 -14.96 -9.51
C ALA A 66 -11.64 -16.45 -9.64
N PHE A 67 -12.37 -16.98 -8.67
CA PHE A 67 -13.15 -18.20 -8.82
C PHE A 67 -14.48 -17.98 -8.11
#